data_AF-A0A7M4DUG7-F1
#
_entry.id   AF-A0A7M4DUG7-F1
#
_cell.length_a   1.000
_cell.length_b   1.000
_cell.length_c   1.000
_cell.angle_alpha   90.00
_cell.angle_beta   90.00
_cell.angle_gamma   90.00
#
_symmetry.space_group_name_H-M   'P 1'
#
loop_
_entity.id
_entity.type
_entity.pdbx_description
1 polymer ?
#
loop_
_entity_poly.entity_id
_entity_poly.type
_entity_poly.pdbx_seq_one_letter_code
_entity_poly.pdbx_strand_id
1 'polypeptide(L)' 'RTCESQSHKFKGPCLRASNCANVCKTEGFHGGKCRGFRRRCFCTKHC' A
#
# COMPACT_ATOMS: atom_id res chain seq x y z
N ARG A 1 -9.50 4.07 -14.21
CA ARG A 1 -8.54 2.96 -14.02
C ARG A 1 -7.92 3.07 -12.63
N THR A 2 -7.19 2.07 -12.14
CA THR A 2 -6.55 2.12 -10.82
C THR A 2 -5.10 1.71 -10.98
N CYS A 3 -4.17 2.57 -10.61
CA CYS A 3 -2.75 2.23 -10.58
C CYS A 3 -2.38 1.65 -9.22
N GLU A 4 -1.40 0.75 -9.22
CA GLU A 4 -0.83 0.15 -8.02
C GLU A 4 0.69 0.42 -8.01
N SER A 5 1.24 0.81 -6.86
CA SER A 5 2.68 0.97 -6.67
C SER A 5 3.11 0.37 -5.33
N GLN A 6 4.31 -0.17 -5.23
CA GLN A 6 4.82 -0.63 -3.94
C GLN A 6 5.06 0.58 -3.02
N SER A 7 4.60 0.51 -1.77
CA SER A 7 4.89 1.56 -0.78
C SER A 7 6.39 1.61 -0.48
N HIS A 8 6.96 2.82 -0.48
CA HIS A 8 8.36 3.03 -0.12
C HIS A 8 8.54 3.35 1.37
N LYS A 9 7.49 3.87 2.03
CA LYS A 9 7.53 4.16 3.47
C LYS A 9 7.18 2.94 4.33
N PHE A 10 6.45 1.97 3.79
CA PHE A 10 6.04 0.78 4.56
C PHE A 10 7.20 -0.19 4.72
N LYS A 11 7.70 -0.34 5.95
CA LYS A 11 8.78 -1.27 6.30
C LYS A 11 8.22 -2.53 6.97
N GLY A 12 8.71 -3.69 6.52
CA GLY A 12 8.34 -4.99 7.09
C GLY A 12 7.10 -5.63 6.46
N PRO A 13 6.64 -6.76 7.01
CA PRO A 13 5.49 -7.49 6.50
C PRO A 13 4.18 -6.74 6.81
N CYS A 14 3.32 -6.68 5.81
CA CYS A 14 2.00 -6.07 5.84
C CYS A 14 1.04 -7.01 6.58
N LEU A 15 0.92 -6.80 7.89
CA LEU A 15 0.02 -7.56 8.75
C LEU A 15 -1.41 -7.01 8.74
N ARG A 16 -1.56 -5.69 8.53
CA ARG A 16 -2.84 -5.00 8.47
C ARG A 16 -2.89 -4.10 7.25
N ALA A 17 -3.86 -4.33 6.37
CA ALA A 17 -4.08 -3.52 5.18
C ALA A 17 -4.44 -2.06 5.52
N SER A 18 -5.10 -1.82 6.66
CA SER A 18 -5.39 -0.46 7.15
C SER A 18 -4.13 0.36 7.43
N ASN A 19 -3.09 -0.27 8.01
CA ASN A 19 -1.79 0.38 8.22
C ASN A 19 -1.12 0.71 6.89
N CYS A 20 -1.14 -0.24 5.94
CA CYS A 20 -0.66 -0.01 4.59
C CYS A 20 -1.41 1.16 3.91
N ALA A 21 -2.74 1.19 3.97
CA ALA A 21 -3.55 2.27 3.42
C ALA A 21 -3.24 3.63 4.06
N ASN A 22 -3.03 3.70 5.38
CA ASN A 22 -2.62 4.94 6.04
C ASN A 22 -1.25 5.44 5.56
N VAL A 23 -0.27 4.54 5.45
CA VAL A 23 1.05 4.91 4.91
C VAL A 23 0.92 5.39 3.46
N CYS A 24 0.15 4.67 2.64
CA CYS A 24 -0.11 5.04 1.26
C CYS A 24 -0.79 6.41 1.10
N LYS A 25 -1.69 6.78 2.01
CA LYS A 25 -2.27 8.13 2.07
C LYS A 25 -1.20 9.20 2.27
N THR A 26 -0.19 8.94 3.12
CA THR A 26 0.96 9.86 3.29
C THR A 26 1.93 9.89 2.10
N GLU A 27 1.78 8.96 1.15
CA GLU A 27 2.53 8.91 -0.12
C GLU A 27 1.73 9.50 -1.30
N GLY A 28 0.53 10.04 -1.06
CA GLY A 28 -0.34 10.61 -2.09
C GLY A 28 -1.21 9.59 -2.84
N PHE A 29 -1.39 8.39 -2.27
CA PHE A 29 -2.30 7.38 -2.79
C PHE A 29 -3.62 7.37 -2.02
N HIS A 30 -4.70 6.90 -2.64
CA HIS A 30 -6.03 6.91 -2.01
C HIS A 30 -6.27 5.67 -1.14
N GLY A 31 -5.56 4.57 -1.42
CA GLY A 31 -5.69 3.33 -0.70
C GLY A 31 -4.40 2.51 -0.70
N GLY A 32 -4.46 1.36 -0.04
CA GLY A 32 -3.36 0.41 -0.02
C GLY A 32 -3.83 -0.97 0.40
N LYS A 33 -3.19 -2.01 -0.13
CA LYS A 33 -3.47 -3.41 0.17
C LYS A 33 -2.20 -4.22 0.37
N CYS A 34 -2.27 -5.20 1.28
CA CYS A 34 -1.22 -6.18 1.46
C CYS A 34 -1.32 -7.23 0.34
N ARG A 35 -0.21 -7.52 -0.36
CA ARG A 35 -0.19 -8.52 -1.44
C ARG A 35 1.07 -9.39 -1.37
N GLY A 36 0.91 -10.66 -1.76
CA GLY A 36 1.98 -11.64 -1.96
C GLY A 36 2.46 -12.35 -0.68
N PHE A 37 3.32 -13.36 -0.88
CA PHE A 37 3.84 -14.23 0.18
C PHE A 37 4.68 -13.48 1.23
N ARG A 38 5.48 -12.49 0.79
CA ARG A 38 6.25 -11.61 1.70
C ARG A 38 5.39 -10.52 2.36
N ARG A 39 4.07 -10.55 2.15
CA ARG A 39 3.11 -9.53 2.61
C ARG A 39 3.62 -8.12 2.35
N ARG A 40 3.85 -7.73 1.10
CA ARG A 40 4.28 -6.34 0.80
C ARG A 40 3.07 -5.42 0.70
N CYS A 41 3.25 -4.16 1.10
CA CYS A 41 2.23 -3.13 0.96
C CYS A 41 2.27 -2.53 -0.45
N PHE A 42 1.12 -2.54 -1.13
CA PHE A 42 0.93 -1.90 -2.43
C PHE A 42 -0.11 -0.81 -2.30
N CYS A 43 0.27 0.42 -2.61
CA CYS A 43 -0.58 1.58 -2.64
C CYS A 43 -1.39 1.64 -3.94
N THR A 44 -2.65 2.07 -3.84
CA THR A 44 -3.57 2.18 -4.96
C THR A 44 -4.07 3.61 -5.10
N LYS A 45 -4.15 4.11 -6.33
CA LYS A 45 -4.74 5.42 -6.64
C LYS A 45 -5.51 5.37 -7.95
N HIS A 46 -6.44 6.30 -8.10
CA HIS A 46 -7.11 6.49 -9.39
C HIS A 46 -6.14 7.05 -10.43
N CYS A 47 -6.20 6.43 -11.60
CA CYS A 47 -5.56 6.78 -12.86
C CYS A 47 -6.61 6.59 -13.98
#